data_AF-A0A0D0D2I2-F1
#
_entry.id   AF-A0A0D0D2I2-F1
#
_cell.length_a   1.000
_cell.length_b   1.000
_cell.length_c   1.000
_cell.angle_alpha   90.00
_cell.angle_beta   90.00
_cell.angle_gamma   90.00
#
_symmetry.space_group_name_H-M   'P 1'
#
loop_
_entity.id
_entity.type
_entity.pdbx_description
1 polymer ?
#
loop_
_entity_poly.entity_id
_entity_poly.type
_entity_poly.pdbx_seq_one_letter_code
_entity_poly.pdbx_strand_id
1 'polypeptide(L)'
;MASKSGTLTWTQPPGPTCSQHLFSLTTRIDPCSFIISGDTKFFLFMNMHAEFKWVSHKMTPKAWVLATEEYSQHLKKKQGQGMITKNPQVLLQKLCDMEPKLMER
;
A
#
# COMPACT_ATOMS: atom_id res chain seq x y z
N MET A 1 -7.74 3.31 47.32
CA MET A 1 -7.07 2.45 46.30
C MET A 1 -7.48 2.98 44.94
N ALA A 2 -6.59 3.72 44.25
CA ALA A 2 -6.91 4.35 42.97
C ALA A 2 -6.65 3.35 41.83
N SER A 3 -7.73 2.90 41.18
CA SER A 3 -7.63 2.08 39.97
C SER A 3 -7.30 3.01 38.80
N LYS A 4 -6.09 2.84 38.23
CA LYS A 4 -5.61 3.64 37.10
C LYS A 4 -6.40 3.25 35.84
N SER A 5 -7.23 4.16 35.36
CA SER A 5 -7.85 4.09 34.04
C SER A 5 -6.78 4.15 32.95
N GLY A 6 -6.54 3.03 32.26
CA GLY A 6 -5.67 2.97 31.09
C GLY A 6 -6.33 3.66 29.91
N THR A 7 -5.84 4.84 29.56
CA THR A 7 -6.19 5.56 28.33
C THR A 7 -5.54 4.86 27.13
N LEU A 8 -6.33 4.08 26.40
CA LEU A 8 -5.99 3.62 25.05
C LEU A 8 -6.00 4.83 24.10
N THR A 9 -4.83 5.38 23.82
CA THR A 9 -4.69 6.40 22.78
C THR A 9 -4.77 5.73 21.42
N TRP A 10 -5.95 5.73 20.81
CA TRP A 10 -6.08 5.49 19.38
C TRP A 10 -5.40 6.65 18.66
N THR A 11 -4.11 6.52 18.34
CA THR A 11 -3.43 7.44 17.42
C THR A 11 -4.11 7.30 16.06
N GLN A 12 -5.03 8.21 15.76
CA GLN A 12 -5.54 8.38 14.41
C GLN A 12 -4.33 8.65 13.50
N PRO A 13 -4.25 8.01 12.31
CA PRO A 13 -3.18 8.29 11.37
C PRO A 13 -3.20 9.79 11.03
N PRO A 14 -2.03 10.45 10.90
CA PRO A 14 -1.96 11.85 10.53
C PRO A 14 -2.79 12.12 9.27
N GLY A 15 -3.63 13.15 9.29
CA GLY A 15 -4.37 13.60 8.12
C GLY A 15 -3.42 14.01 6.98
N PRO A 16 -3.94 14.15 5.74
CA PRO A 16 -3.12 14.52 4.60
C PRO A 16 -2.45 15.89 4.82
N THR A 17 -1.17 15.97 4.45
CA THR A 17 -0.43 17.23 4.44
C THR A 17 -1.02 18.21 3.42
N CYS A 18 -0.71 19.51 3.54
CA CYS A 18 -1.18 20.54 2.60
C CYS A 18 -0.80 20.21 1.14
N SER A 19 0.41 19.72 0.90
CA SER A 19 0.87 19.31 -0.44
C SER A 19 0.09 18.09 -0.96
N GLN A 20 -0.20 17.09 -0.12
CA GLN A 20 -1.03 15.95 -0.48
C GLN A 20 -2.48 16.36 -0.79
N HIS A 21 -3.02 17.31 -0.03
CA HIS A 21 -4.35 17.87 -0.29
C HIS A 21 -4.39 18.63 -1.63
N LEU A 22 -3.39 19.48 -1.89
CA LEU A 22 -3.28 20.19 -3.16
C LEU A 22 -3.13 19.22 -4.34
N PHE A 23 -2.26 18.22 -4.21
CA PHE A 23 -2.09 17.15 -5.20
C PHE A 23 -3.41 16.41 -5.48
N SER A 24 -4.17 16.06 -4.44
CA SER A 24 -5.45 15.40 -4.61
C SER A 24 -6.47 16.29 -5.33
N LEU A 25 -6.49 17.59 -5.01
CA LEU A 25 -7.39 18.54 -5.65
C LEU A 25 -7.07 18.73 -7.13
N THR A 26 -5.78 18.83 -7.48
CA THR A 26 -5.33 19.11 -8.85
C THR A 26 -5.37 17.88 -9.74
N THR A 27 -4.98 16.71 -9.24
CA THR A 27 -4.87 15.48 -10.04
C THR A 27 -6.09 14.58 -9.95
N ARG A 28 -6.98 14.81 -8.97
CA ARG A 28 -8.08 13.91 -8.60
C ARG A 28 -7.62 12.51 -8.16
N ILE A 29 -6.33 12.33 -7.88
CA ILE A 29 -5.78 11.06 -7.38
C ILE A 29 -5.68 11.15 -5.86
N ASP A 30 -6.17 10.12 -5.17
CA ASP A 30 -6.02 10.01 -3.72
C ASP A 30 -4.54 9.72 -3.37
N PRO A 31 -3.86 10.55 -2.56
CA PRO A 31 -2.47 10.32 -2.17
C PRO A 31 -2.26 8.99 -1.44
N CYS A 32 -3.27 8.46 -0.74
CA CYS A 32 -3.21 7.17 -0.06
C CYS A 32 -3.21 5.98 -1.04
N SER A 33 -3.52 6.20 -2.32
CA SER A 33 -3.40 5.18 -3.38
C SER A 33 -1.95 4.79 -3.67
N PHE A 34 -0.98 5.66 -3.33
CA PHE A 34 0.46 5.45 -3.50
C PHE A 34 1.17 4.89 -2.26
N ILE A 35 0.42 4.48 -1.22
CA ILE A 35 1.02 4.03 0.03
C ILE A 35 0.63 2.57 0.32
N ILE A 36 1.64 1.70 0.42
CA ILE A 36 1.55 0.36 1.03
C ILE A 36 2.22 0.45 2.40
N SER A 37 1.43 0.81 3.41
CA SER A 37 1.84 0.88 4.81
C SER A 37 0.97 -0.01 5.70
N GLY A 38 1.58 -0.53 6.75
CA GLY A 38 0.98 -1.45 7.70
C GLY A 38 1.19 -2.92 7.35
N ASP A 39 1.30 -3.74 8.39
CA ASP A 39 1.71 -5.14 8.33
C ASP A 39 0.84 -5.96 7.38
N THR A 40 -0.48 -5.88 7.52
CA THR A 40 -1.41 -6.67 6.68
C THR A 40 -1.25 -6.38 5.19
N LYS A 41 -1.04 -5.11 4.81
CA LYS A 41 -0.86 -4.71 3.41
C LYS A 41 0.50 -5.18 2.89
N PHE A 42 1.53 -5.03 3.71
CA PHE A 42 2.88 -5.46 3.39
C PHE A 42 2.99 -6.99 3.23
N PHE A 43 2.43 -7.77 4.15
CA PHE A 43 2.43 -9.24 4.04
C PHE A 43 1.61 -9.72 2.84
N LEU A 44 0.48 -9.07 2.54
CA LEU A 44 -0.27 -9.36 1.31
C LEU A 44 0.58 -9.10 0.07
N PHE A 45 1.29 -7.96 0.04
CA PHE A 45 2.21 -7.64 -1.04
C PHE A 45 3.30 -8.71 -1.19
N MET A 46 3.94 -9.12 -0.09
CA MET A 46 5.00 -10.14 -0.13
C MET A 46 4.48 -11.50 -0.60
N ASN A 47 3.29 -11.91 -0.16
CA ASN A 47 2.66 -13.16 -0.60
C ASN A 47 2.38 -13.14 -2.10
N MET A 48 1.77 -12.06 -2.60
CA MET A 48 1.47 -11.93 -4.04
C MET A 48 2.73 -11.79 -4.88
N HIS A 49 3.73 -11.05 -4.40
CA HIS A 49 5.04 -10.97 -5.07
C HIS A 49 5.65 -12.36 -5.26
N ALA A 50 5.60 -13.22 -4.24
CA ALA A 50 6.11 -14.58 -4.32
C ALA A 50 5.26 -15.49 -5.23
N GLU A 51 3.92 -15.37 -5.15
CA GLU A 51 2.96 -16.15 -5.93
C GLU A 51 3.06 -15.85 -7.43
N PHE A 52 3.03 -14.56 -7.79
CA PHE A 52 3.04 -14.11 -9.19
C PHE A 52 4.43 -13.85 -9.75
N LYS A 53 5.47 -13.99 -8.91
CA LYS A 53 6.88 -13.79 -9.27
C LYS A 53 7.09 -12.45 -9.98
N TRP A 54 6.54 -11.38 -9.41
CA TRP A 54 6.72 -10.04 -9.98
C TRP A 54 8.20 -9.67 -9.98
N VAL A 55 8.67 -9.13 -11.09
CA VAL A 55 10.05 -8.70 -11.27
C VAL A 55 10.04 -7.36 -11.98
N SER A 56 10.63 -6.34 -11.35
CA SER A 56 10.50 -4.93 -11.76
C SER A 56 10.82 -4.71 -13.24
N HIS A 57 11.96 -5.25 -13.69
CA HIS A 57 12.47 -5.11 -15.05
C HIS A 57 11.78 -6.01 -16.09
N LYS A 58 10.94 -6.97 -15.67
CA LYS A 58 10.22 -7.87 -16.60
C LYS A 58 8.76 -7.47 -16.79
N MET A 59 8.23 -6.60 -15.92
CA MET A 59 6.83 -6.20 -15.97
C MET A 59 6.62 -4.96 -16.85
N THR A 60 5.66 -5.04 -17.76
CA THR A 60 5.22 -3.90 -18.57
C THR A 60 4.27 -3.00 -17.78
N PRO A 61 4.07 -1.72 -18.19
CA PRO A 61 3.08 -0.84 -17.55
C PRO A 61 1.68 -1.46 -17.49
N LYS A 62 1.25 -2.18 -18.52
CA LYS A 62 -0.04 -2.89 -18.54
C LYS A 62 -0.07 -4.03 -17.51
N ALA A 63 1.01 -4.78 -17.36
CA ALA A 63 1.11 -5.83 -16.36
C ALA A 63 0.99 -5.27 -14.94
N TRP A 64 1.57 -4.08 -14.69
CA TRP A 64 1.44 -3.39 -13.41
C TRP A 64 0.01 -2.96 -13.10
N VAL A 65 -0.75 -2.51 -14.10
CA VAL A 65 -2.18 -2.20 -13.93
C VAL A 65 -2.94 -3.44 -13.45
N LEU A 66 -2.76 -4.57 -14.13
CA LEU A 66 -3.45 -5.83 -13.80
C LEU A 66 -3.06 -6.35 -12.41
N ALA A 67 -1.76 -6.37 -12.10
CA ALA A 67 -1.26 -6.80 -10.79
C ALA A 67 -1.81 -5.91 -9.65
N THR A 68 -1.96 -4.61 -9.90
CA THR A 68 -2.48 -3.66 -8.92
C THR A 68 -3.98 -3.78 -8.71
N GLU A 69 -4.72 -4.08 -9.79
CA GLU A 69 -6.13 -4.41 -9.72
C GLU A 69 -6.34 -5.66 -8.86
N GLU A 70 -5.59 -6.73 -9.12
CA GLU A 70 -5.64 -7.98 -8.37
C GLU A 70 -5.26 -7.77 -6.89
N TYR A 71 -4.19 -7.03 -6.62
CA TYR A 71 -3.79 -6.65 -5.26
C TYR A 71 -4.90 -5.86 -4.54
N SER A 72 -5.52 -4.90 -5.23
CA SER A 72 -6.61 -4.10 -4.67
C SER A 72 -7.84 -4.95 -4.37
N GLN A 73 -8.15 -5.94 -5.22
CA GLN A 73 -9.23 -6.90 -4.97
C GLN A 73 -8.94 -7.79 -3.76
N HIS A 74 -7.72 -8.32 -3.65
CA HIS A 74 -7.30 -9.12 -2.49
C HIS A 74 -7.33 -8.30 -1.20
N LEU A 75 -6.94 -7.04 -1.28
CA LEU A 75 -6.97 -6.13 -0.15
C LEU A 75 -8.41 -5.82 0.29
N LYS A 76 -9.33 -5.57 -0.65
CA LYS A 76 -10.77 -5.38 -0.37
C LYS A 76 -11.39 -6.61 0.28
N LYS A 77 -11.02 -7.83 -0.15
CA LYS A 77 -11.47 -9.07 0.49
C LYS A 77 -10.99 -9.21 1.93
N LYS A 78 -9.77 -8.74 2.25
CA LYS A 78 -9.19 -8.85 3.61
C LYS A 78 -9.64 -7.75 4.58
N GLN A 79 -9.82 -6.51 4.12
CA GLN A 79 -10.05 -5.34 4.97
C GLN A 79 -11.41 -4.65 4.73
N GLY A 80 -12.19 -5.11 3.75
CA GLY A 80 -13.51 -4.59 3.42
C GLY A 80 -13.55 -3.71 2.17
N GLN A 81 -14.78 -3.49 1.67
CA GLN A 81 -15.06 -2.87 0.37
C GLN A 81 -14.66 -1.39 0.26
N GLY A 82 -14.50 -0.69 1.38
CA GLY A 82 -14.16 0.75 1.43
C GLY A 82 -12.69 1.09 1.14
N MET A 83 -11.87 0.10 0.77
CA MET A 83 -10.45 0.33 0.49
C MET A 83 -10.25 1.06 -0.84
N ILE A 84 -9.44 2.14 -0.78
CA ILE A 84 -8.98 2.90 -1.94
C ILE A 84 -8.22 1.98 -2.90
N THR A 85 -8.61 2.00 -4.17
CA THR A 85 -7.89 1.31 -5.25
C THR A 85 -6.48 1.86 -5.37
N LYS A 86 -5.49 0.98 -5.43
CA LYS A 86 -4.08 1.38 -5.44
C LYS A 86 -3.65 1.88 -6.82
N ASN A 87 -2.69 2.80 -6.84
CA ASN A 87 -2.09 3.27 -8.08
C ASN A 87 -1.04 2.26 -8.56
N PRO A 88 -0.96 1.92 -9.86
CA PRO A 88 0.01 0.94 -10.37
C PRO A 88 1.46 1.18 -9.98
N GLN A 89 1.86 2.46 -9.86
CA GLN A 89 3.21 2.84 -9.47
C GLN A 89 3.57 2.38 -8.06
N VAL A 90 2.59 2.15 -7.17
CA VAL A 90 2.87 1.77 -5.80
C VAL A 90 3.51 0.39 -5.69
N LEU A 91 3.05 -0.58 -6.49
CA LEU A 91 3.61 -1.93 -6.47
C LEU A 91 5.02 -1.93 -7.05
N LEU A 92 5.22 -1.22 -8.16
CA LEU A 92 6.54 -1.05 -8.77
C LEU A 92 7.52 -0.42 -7.79
N GLN A 93 7.17 0.74 -7.21
CA GLN A 93 8.03 1.43 -6.25
C GLN A 93 8.37 0.53 -5.06
N LYS A 94 7.34 -0.15 -4.50
CA LYS A 94 7.54 -1.04 -3.36
C LYS A 94 8.45 -2.21 -3.72
N LEU A 95 8.35 -2.73 -4.94
CA LEU A 95 9.22 -3.80 -5.41
C LEU A 95 10.66 -3.30 -5.61
N CYS A 96 10.87 -2.15 -6.25
CA CYS A 96 12.18 -1.53 -6.40
C CYS A 96 12.88 -1.26 -5.05
N ASP A 97 12.12 -0.85 -4.03
CA ASP A 97 12.64 -0.62 -2.68
C ASP A 97 13.04 -1.93 -1.96
N MET A 98 12.53 -3.08 -2.41
CA MET A 98 12.68 -4.39 -1.77
C MET A 98 13.65 -5.32 -2.51
N GLU A 99 13.71 -5.26 -3.84
CA GLU A 99 14.59 -6.11 -4.68
C GLU A 99 16.07 -6.06 -4.24
N PRO A 100 16.69 -4.89 -3.97
CA PRO A 100 18.08 -4.85 -3.47
C PRO A 100 18.27 -5.63 -2.17
N LYS A 101 17.32 -5.49 -1.23
CA LYS A 101 17.36 -6.18 0.08
C LYS A 101 17.21 -7.70 -0.02
N LEU A 102 16.67 -8.18 -1.13
CA LEU A 102 16.53 -9.62 -1.41
C LEU A 102 17.76 -10.19 -2.11
N MET A 103 18.51 -9.35 -2.84
CA MET A 103 19.74 -9.73 -3.54
C MET A 103 20.99 -9.71 -2.65
N GLU A 104 20.94 -9.04 -1.49
CA GLU A 104 22.00 -9.07 -0.46
C GLU A 104 22.03 -10.36 0.38
N ARG A 105 21.44 -11.47 -0.11
CA ARG A 105 21.43 -12.79 0.53
C ARG A 105 22.40 -13.74 -0.15
#